data_AF-A0A497AST2-F1
#
_entry.id   AF-A0A497AST2-F1
#
_cell.length_a   1.000
_cell.length_b   1.000
_cell.length_c   1.000
_cell.angle_alpha   90.00
_cell.angle_beta   90.00
_cell.angle_gamma   90.00
#
_symmetry.space_group_name_H-M   'P 1'
#
loop_
_entity.id
_entity.type
_entity.pdbx_description
1 polymer ?
#
loop_
_entity_poly.entity_id
_entity_poly.type
_entity_poly.pdbx_seq_one_letter_code
_entity_poly.pdbx_strand_id
1 'polypeptide(L)'
;MTPTPKPNELDEPFAERVERLKQELALALHWNRPSILLAIYSSEFVRADAEAALKDWLREQGQDAALIQVTGPADADVPLRLRERPDRDRTVFFVSGLRWGAPTSWNALNVRREYLVEDHIRAVFWLTEGEAAELPLRAPDFWAFRHRTVEFVELPEMGRAVQRASELAWAGFEERLPPEERRARIALRERLLAELPDEPETTAARAELHYTLGGLYHWGREHERAREHLQAALDLAKRSENVRLQAWSLNGLGEVYRAQGRPEEVAAYQRAIALDPDFAAPHFNWALLEVERGNKDTAYEHWKQAVELEPEEARRWAKGAAEFDPIRDGPRFRELVGEE
;
A
#
# COMPACT_ATOMS: atom_id res chain seq x y z
N MET A 1 -7.21 20.13 50.33
CA MET A 1 -7.47 19.49 49.03
C MET A 1 -6.11 19.17 48.43
N THR A 2 -5.66 17.94 48.56
CA THR A 2 -4.49 17.44 47.83
C THR A 2 -4.85 17.40 46.34
N PRO A 3 -4.02 17.97 45.44
CA PRO A 3 -4.28 17.88 44.02
C PRO A 3 -4.23 16.41 43.62
N THR A 4 -5.31 15.93 43.02
CA THR A 4 -5.36 14.63 42.35
C THR A 4 -4.20 14.60 41.34
N PRO A 5 -3.35 13.56 41.34
CA PRO A 5 -2.35 13.42 40.29
C PRO A 5 -3.08 13.41 38.95
N LYS A 6 -2.60 14.22 37.99
CA LYS A 6 -3.12 14.17 36.62
C LYS A 6 -3.01 12.71 36.14
N PRO A 7 -4.08 12.13 35.56
CA PRO A 7 -3.98 10.82 34.94
C PRO A 7 -2.80 10.80 33.98
N ASN A 8 -2.04 9.71 33.96
CA ASN A 8 -0.97 9.53 33.01
C ASN A 8 -1.58 9.64 31.60
N GLU A 9 -1.04 10.46 30.70
CA GLU A 9 -1.64 10.68 29.36
C GLU A 9 -1.67 9.38 28.52
N LEU A 10 -1.00 8.33 28.96
CA LEU A 10 -0.99 6.99 28.37
C LEU A 10 -2.19 6.12 28.80
N ASP A 11 -2.92 6.48 29.86
CA ASP A 11 -4.13 5.76 30.32
C ASP A 11 -5.42 6.34 29.72
N GLU A 12 -5.30 7.38 28.89
CA GLU A 12 -6.42 8.02 28.19
C GLU A 12 -7.00 7.09 27.11
N PRO A 13 -8.33 6.91 27.03
CA PRO A 13 -8.96 6.09 25.99
C PRO A 13 -8.76 6.65 24.59
N PHE A 14 -8.70 5.74 23.59
CA PHE A 14 -8.60 6.07 22.17
C PHE A 14 -9.52 7.19 21.71
N ALA A 15 -10.80 7.17 22.13
CA ALA A 15 -11.78 8.17 21.75
C ALA A 15 -11.42 9.59 22.26
N GLU A 16 -10.87 9.69 23.47
CA GLU A 16 -10.46 10.97 24.06
C GLU A 16 -9.22 11.52 23.33
N ARG A 17 -8.29 10.65 22.90
CA ARG A 17 -7.13 11.04 22.08
C ARG A 17 -7.54 11.60 20.73
N VAL A 18 -8.49 10.94 20.05
CA VAL A 18 -9.09 11.45 18.80
C VAL A 18 -9.77 12.80 19.06
N GLU A 19 -10.51 12.93 20.16
CA GLU A 19 -11.19 14.18 20.51
C GLU A 19 -10.22 15.33 20.76
N ARG A 20 -9.04 15.09 21.34
CA ARG A 20 -7.99 16.11 21.46
C ARG A 20 -7.54 16.65 20.10
N LEU A 21 -7.34 15.77 19.12
CA LEU A 21 -7.00 16.19 17.75
C LEU A 21 -8.14 17.03 17.14
N LYS A 22 -9.40 16.61 17.33
CA LYS A 22 -10.58 17.36 16.86
C LYS A 22 -10.67 18.74 17.49
N GLN A 23 -10.44 18.86 18.79
CA GLN A 23 -10.49 20.14 19.51
C GLN A 23 -9.45 21.14 18.98
N GLU A 24 -8.20 20.70 18.77
CA GLU A 24 -7.16 21.57 18.22
C GLU A 24 -7.47 21.99 16.77
N LEU A 25 -7.98 21.07 15.95
CA LEU A 25 -8.42 21.38 14.59
C LEU A 25 -9.62 22.33 14.59
N ALA A 26 -10.60 22.15 15.48
CA ALA A 26 -11.77 23.02 15.59
C ALA A 26 -11.37 24.46 15.93
N LEU A 27 -10.45 24.65 16.87
CA LEU A 27 -9.89 25.97 17.19
C LEU A 27 -9.18 26.57 15.97
N ALA A 28 -8.43 25.76 15.23
CA ALA A 28 -7.71 26.21 14.04
C ALA A 28 -8.63 26.63 12.88
N LEU A 29 -9.74 25.92 12.71
CA LEU A 29 -10.79 26.25 11.74
C LEU A 29 -11.53 27.52 12.15
N HIS A 30 -11.93 27.62 13.42
CA HIS A 30 -12.68 28.77 13.92
C HIS A 30 -11.91 30.09 13.82
N TRP A 31 -10.61 30.09 14.16
CA TRP A 31 -9.77 31.28 14.17
C TRP A 31 -8.96 31.50 12.88
N ASN A 32 -9.22 30.70 11.84
CA ASN A 32 -8.43 30.64 10.62
C ASN A 32 -6.90 30.64 10.85
N ARG A 33 -6.40 29.82 11.78
CA ARG A 33 -4.97 29.73 12.13
C ARG A 33 -4.36 28.40 11.64
N PRO A 34 -3.04 28.34 11.42
CA PRO A 34 -2.35 27.08 11.18
C PRO A 34 -2.51 26.13 12.37
N SER A 35 -2.39 24.82 12.08
CA SER A 35 -2.37 23.77 13.08
C SER A 35 -1.44 22.65 12.65
N ILE A 36 -0.41 22.40 13.45
CA ILE A 36 0.59 21.37 13.18
C ILE A 36 0.51 20.38 14.34
N LEU A 37 -0.20 19.28 14.13
CA LEU A 37 -0.42 18.24 15.12
C LEU A 37 0.48 17.05 14.80
N LEU A 38 1.16 16.50 15.80
CA LEU A 38 1.89 15.24 15.67
C LEU A 38 1.08 14.13 16.33
N ALA A 39 0.79 13.06 15.61
CA ALA A 39 0.09 11.89 16.10
C ALA A 39 1.03 10.68 16.01
N ILE A 40 1.51 10.20 17.14
CA ILE A 40 2.42 9.05 17.20
C ILE A 40 1.57 7.78 17.29
N TYR A 41 1.87 6.76 16.50
CA TYR A 41 1.08 5.53 16.47
C TYR A 41 1.97 4.28 16.61
N SER A 42 1.47 3.30 17.37
CA SER A 42 2.10 1.99 17.54
C SER A 42 1.66 0.96 16.49
N SER A 43 0.48 1.16 15.89
CA SER A 43 -0.13 0.24 14.91
C SER A 43 -0.70 0.98 13.71
N GLU A 44 -0.47 0.46 12.50
CA GLU A 44 -1.05 1.03 11.27
C GLU A 44 -2.59 1.00 11.29
N PHE A 45 -3.16 -0.01 11.94
CA PHE A 45 -4.60 -0.11 12.11
C PHE A 45 -5.14 0.99 13.03
N VAL A 46 -4.48 1.26 14.16
CA VAL A 46 -4.88 2.32 15.09
C VAL A 46 -4.75 3.70 14.45
N ARG A 47 -3.66 3.95 13.72
CA ARG A 47 -3.50 5.16 12.91
C ARG A 47 -4.69 5.36 11.97
N ALA A 48 -5.04 4.33 11.23
CA ALA A 48 -6.12 4.39 10.26
C ALA A 48 -7.51 4.56 10.93
N ASP A 49 -7.71 4.03 12.14
CA ASP A 49 -8.93 4.28 12.94
C ASP A 49 -9.05 5.74 13.34
N ALA A 50 -7.97 6.32 13.84
CA ALA A 50 -7.94 7.72 14.22
C ALA A 50 -8.11 8.62 13.00
N GLU A 51 -7.46 8.28 11.88
CA GLU A 51 -7.60 8.98 10.61
C GLU A 51 -9.05 8.96 10.10
N ALA A 52 -9.70 7.80 10.09
CA ALA A 52 -11.09 7.66 9.67
C ALA A 52 -12.04 8.49 10.54
N ALA A 53 -11.89 8.41 11.87
CA ALA A 53 -12.69 9.19 12.81
C ALA A 53 -12.52 10.71 12.63
N LEU A 54 -11.31 11.17 12.25
CA LEU A 54 -11.07 12.57 11.91
C LEU A 54 -11.67 12.94 10.55
N LYS A 55 -11.59 12.08 9.52
CA LYS A 55 -12.21 12.35 8.20
C LYS A 55 -13.71 12.52 8.31
N ASP A 56 -14.38 11.64 9.05
CA ASP A 56 -15.82 11.71 9.21
C ASP A 56 -16.24 13.00 9.92
N TRP A 57 -15.53 13.35 10.99
CA TRP A 57 -15.76 14.62 11.68
C TRP A 57 -15.46 15.85 10.80
N LEU A 58 -14.37 15.85 10.02
CA LEU A 58 -14.04 16.96 9.12
C LEU A 58 -15.12 17.17 8.05
N ARG A 59 -15.70 16.09 7.54
CA ARG A 59 -16.83 16.13 6.60
C ARG A 59 -18.04 16.83 7.22
N GLU A 60 -18.34 16.56 8.49
CA GLU A 60 -19.40 17.25 9.24
C GLU A 60 -19.11 18.75 9.44
N GLN A 61 -17.82 19.12 9.53
CA GLN A 61 -17.39 20.53 9.59
C GLN A 61 -17.31 21.21 8.20
N GLY A 62 -17.69 20.52 7.12
CA GLY A 62 -17.60 21.05 5.74
C GLY A 62 -16.16 21.24 5.25
N GLN A 63 -15.21 20.49 5.81
CA GLN A 63 -13.80 20.50 5.43
C GLN A 63 -13.44 19.24 4.63
N ASP A 64 -12.45 19.37 3.75
CA ASP A 64 -11.84 18.25 3.05
C ASP A 64 -10.70 17.65 3.88
N ALA A 65 -10.42 16.36 3.66
CA ALA A 65 -9.26 15.69 4.22
C ALA A 65 -8.41 15.10 3.08
N ALA A 66 -7.13 15.46 3.03
CA ALA A 66 -6.21 14.97 2.01
C ALA A 66 -5.08 14.14 2.64
N LEU A 67 -4.92 12.91 2.17
CA LEU A 67 -3.80 12.05 2.57
C LEU A 67 -2.55 12.41 1.76
N ILE A 68 -1.47 12.70 2.46
CA ILE A 68 -0.14 13.03 1.94
C ILE A 68 0.81 11.97 2.46
N GLN A 69 0.84 10.83 1.76
CA GLN A 69 1.79 9.79 2.05
C GLN A 69 3.12 10.13 1.35
N VAL A 70 4.21 10.09 2.11
CA VAL A 70 5.56 10.14 1.57
C VAL A 70 5.99 8.70 1.29
N THR A 71 6.39 8.45 0.05
CA THR A 71 6.73 7.11 -0.45
C THR A 71 8.19 7.00 -0.88
N GLY A 72 8.87 8.13 -1.07
CA GLY A 72 10.28 8.19 -1.40
C GLY A 72 10.85 9.63 -1.40
N PRO A 73 12.04 9.85 -1.94
CA PRO A 73 12.67 11.17 -2.03
C PRO A 73 11.95 12.14 -2.97
N ALA A 74 11.26 11.63 -4.00
CA ALA A 74 10.60 12.45 -5.02
C ALA A 74 9.41 13.24 -4.47
N ASP A 75 8.76 12.73 -3.43
CA ASP A 75 7.58 13.31 -2.80
C ASP A 75 7.84 13.75 -1.35
N ALA A 76 9.12 13.84 -0.96
CA ALA A 76 9.60 14.12 0.39
C ALA A 76 9.45 15.58 0.83
N ASP A 77 9.32 16.54 -0.09
CA ASP A 77 9.21 17.97 0.23
C ASP A 77 7.80 18.35 0.68
N VAL A 78 7.41 17.86 1.86
CA VAL A 78 6.04 17.98 2.37
C VAL A 78 5.58 19.44 2.47
N PRO A 79 6.32 20.40 3.06
CA PRO A 79 5.84 21.78 3.16
C PRO A 79 5.53 22.41 1.80
N LEU A 80 6.36 22.15 0.78
CA LEU A 80 6.12 22.65 -0.57
C LEU A 80 4.85 22.01 -1.16
N ARG A 81 4.71 20.69 -1.04
CA ARG A 81 3.53 19.96 -1.52
C ARG A 81 2.23 20.49 -0.90
N LEU A 82 2.23 20.78 0.40
CA LEU A 82 1.06 21.31 1.10
C LEU A 82 0.73 22.74 0.64
N ARG A 83 1.75 23.58 0.45
CA ARG A 83 1.60 24.95 -0.04
C ARG A 83 1.02 25.00 -1.45
N GLU A 84 1.45 24.12 -2.35
CA GLU A 84 1.01 24.12 -3.76
C GLU A 84 -0.43 23.63 -3.95
N ARG A 85 -1.10 23.15 -2.90
CA ARG A 85 -2.50 22.72 -2.96
C ARG A 85 -3.44 23.92 -3.11
N PRO A 86 -4.26 23.97 -4.17
CA PRO A 86 -5.20 25.09 -4.38
C PRO A 86 -6.37 25.07 -3.39
N ASP A 87 -6.68 23.91 -2.82
CA ASP A 87 -7.75 23.66 -1.85
C ASP A 87 -7.30 23.75 -0.38
N ARG A 88 -6.08 24.21 -0.11
CA ARG A 88 -5.44 24.18 1.22
C ARG A 88 -6.23 24.88 2.32
N ASP A 89 -6.98 25.94 2.00
CA ASP A 89 -7.75 26.68 3.00
C ASP A 89 -8.93 25.89 3.56
N ARG A 90 -9.47 24.94 2.77
CA ARG A 90 -10.60 24.06 3.14
C ARG A 90 -10.15 22.64 3.49
N THR A 91 -8.84 22.37 3.46
CA THR A 91 -8.31 21.02 3.57
C THR A 91 -7.49 20.85 4.84
N VAL A 92 -7.73 19.77 5.57
CA VAL A 92 -6.81 19.28 6.60
C VAL A 92 -5.98 18.15 6.01
N PHE A 93 -4.66 18.27 6.13
CA PHE A 93 -3.72 17.31 5.53
C PHE A 93 -3.31 16.25 6.54
N PHE A 94 -3.38 14.98 6.14
CA PHE A 94 -2.87 13.85 6.91
C PHE A 94 -1.58 13.39 6.29
N VAL A 95 -0.47 13.66 6.97
CA VAL A 95 0.87 13.36 6.46
C VAL A 95 1.40 12.09 7.11
N SER A 96 1.94 11.15 6.35
CA SER A 96 2.56 9.94 6.90
C SER A 96 3.76 9.48 6.09
N GLY A 97 4.59 8.61 6.66
CA GLY A 97 5.71 7.98 5.95
C GLY A 97 6.93 8.86 5.74
N LEU A 98 7.14 9.89 6.57
CA LEU A 98 8.24 10.86 6.42
C LEU A 98 9.61 10.19 6.32
N ARG A 99 9.85 9.08 7.03
CA ARG A 99 11.09 8.29 6.96
C ARG A 99 11.43 7.82 5.55
N TRP A 100 10.43 7.57 4.70
CA TRP A 100 10.64 7.06 3.34
C TRP A 100 11.26 8.13 2.42
N GLY A 101 11.04 9.40 2.72
CA GLY A 101 11.70 10.51 2.04
C GLY A 101 12.93 11.04 2.75
N ALA A 102 13.42 10.37 3.80
CA ALA A 102 14.60 10.81 4.54
C ALA A 102 15.88 10.75 3.65
N PRO A 103 16.84 11.69 3.82
CA PRO A 103 16.83 12.81 4.76
C PRO A 103 16.04 14.03 4.28
N THR A 104 15.59 14.02 3.01
CA THR A 104 14.92 15.15 2.36
C THR A 104 13.66 15.60 3.12
N SER A 105 12.83 14.67 3.59
CA SER A 105 11.63 14.99 4.38
C SER A 105 11.95 15.81 5.63
N TRP A 106 12.97 15.36 6.39
CA TRP A 106 13.39 16.02 7.62
C TRP A 106 13.94 17.41 7.35
N ASN A 107 14.81 17.52 6.35
CA ASN A 107 15.42 18.80 5.97
C ASN A 107 14.37 19.79 5.46
N ALA A 108 13.45 19.34 4.62
CA ALA A 108 12.38 20.17 4.08
C ALA A 108 11.46 20.69 5.19
N LEU A 109 11.03 19.81 6.11
CA LEU A 109 10.26 20.21 7.29
C LEU A 109 11.02 21.24 8.12
N ASN A 110 12.31 21.03 8.39
CA ASN A 110 13.07 21.95 9.22
C ASN A 110 13.23 23.33 8.56
N VAL A 111 13.62 23.36 7.28
CA VAL A 111 13.98 24.60 6.58
C VAL A 111 12.74 25.39 6.13
N ARG A 112 11.68 24.71 5.68
CA ARG A 112 10.50 25.34 5.07
C ARG A 112 9.25 25.33 5.95
N ARG A 113 9.39 25.05 7.25
CA ARG A 113 8.28 25.07 8.23
C ARG A 113 7.43 26.33 8.18
N GLU A 114 8.01 27.48 7.82
CA GLU A 114 7.31 28.77 7.77
C GLU A 114 6.16 28.76 6.76
N TYR A 115 6.25 27.99 5.68
CA TYR A 115 5.15 27.84 4.71
C TYR A 115 3.88 27.29 5.37
N LEU A 116 4.03 26.42 6.36
CA LEU A 116 2.89 25.86 7.07
C LEU A 116 2.15 26.93 7.88
N VAL A 117 2.86 27.94 8.37
CA VAL A 117 2.30 29.02 9.18
C VAL A 117 1.75 30.14 8.30
N GLU A 118 2.55 30.59 7.32
CA GLU A 118 2.20 31.67 6.40
C GLU A 118 0.98 31.33 5.54
N ASP A 119 0.87 30.07 5.07
CA ASP A 119 -0.25 29.60 4.26
C ASP A 119 -1.38 28.97 5.12
N HIS A 120 -1.39 29.21 6.44
CA HIS A 120 -2.43 28.75 7.38
C HIS A 120 -2.74 27.23 7.29
N ILE A 121 -1.71 26.42 7.04
CA ILE A 121 -1.85 24.99 6.83
C ILE A 121 -2.29 24.29 8.11
N ARG A 122 -3.27 23.38 7.97
CA ARG A 122 -3.76 22.49 9.02
C ARG A 122 -3.36 21.07 8.67
N ALA A 123 -2.48 20.48 9.47
CA ALA A 123 -1.93 19.16 9.20
C ALA A 123 -1.81 18.31 10.47
N VAL A 124 -2.13 17.03 10.32
CA VAL A 124 -1.83 15.96 11.27
C VAL A 124 -0.73 15.11 10.68
N PHE A 125 0.44 15.11 11.32
CA PHE A 125 1.58 14.27 10.96
C PHE A 125 1.50 12.97 11.76
N TRP A 126 1.17 11.89 11.08
CA TRP A 126 1.19 10.53 11.62
C TRP A 126 2.62 10.00 11.62
N LEU A 127 3.16 9.77 12.81
CA LEU A 127 4.54 9.35 13.03
C LEU A 127 4.58 7.97 13.66
N THR A 128 5.40 7.07 13.12
CA THR A 128 5.84 5.89 13.87
C THR A 128 6.68 6.31 15.08
N GLU A 129 6.82 5.45 16.09
CA GLU A 129 7.70 5.71 17.25
C GLU A 129 9.14 6.07 16.82
N GLY A 130 9.66 5.40 15.80
CA GLY A 130 10.99 5.69 15.24
C GLY A 130 11.07 7.08 14.61
N GLU A 131 10.06 7.48 13.83
CA GLU A 131 10.01 8.84 13.26
C GLU A 131 9.87 9.91 14.34
N ALA A 132 9.07 9.64 15.38
CA ALA A 132 8.91 10.54 16.51
C ALA A 132 10.22 10.70 17.31
N ALA A 133 11.03 9.65 17.41
CA ALA A 133 12.34 9.69 18.05
C ALA A 133 13.40 10.44 17.21
N GLU A 134 13.35 10.32 15.89
CA GLU A 134 14.29 11.00 14.98
C GLU A 134 13.95 12.46 14.74
N LEU A 135 12.67 12.83 14.70
CA LEU A 135 12.20 14.15 14.28
C LEU A 135 12.83 15.31 15.08
N PRO A 136 12.94 15.29 16.42
CA PRO A 136 13.59 16.37 17.17
C PRO A 136 15.09 16.52 16.86
N LEU A 137 15.75 15.43 16.47
CA LEU A 137 17.19 15.42 16.14
C LEU A 137 17.44 15.89 14.71
N ARG A 138 16.56 15.51 13.78
CA ARG A 138 16.72 15.79 12.34
C ARG A 138 16.05 17.09 11.89
N ALA A 139 14.98 17.51 12.57
CA ALA A 139 14.22 18.72 12.27
C ALA A 139 13.81 19.47 13.57
N PRO A 140 14.78 19.96 14.37
CA PRO A 140 14.52 20.57 15.67
C PRO A 140 13.64 21.83 15.61
N ASP A 141 13.75 22.63 14.56
CA ASP A 141 12.96 23.86 14.42
C ASP A 141 11.51 23.52 14.07
N PHE A 142 11.29 22.53 13.20
CA PHE A 142 9.95 22.03 12.93
C PHE A 142 9.33 21.41 14.18
N TRP A 143 10.10 20.63 14.94
CA TRP A 143 9.65 20.07 16.21
C TRP A 143 9.18 21.16 17.17
N ALA A 144 9.92 22.27 17.29
CA ALA A 144 9.53 23.40 18.14
C ALA A 144 8.25 24.12 17.67
N PHE A 145 7.91 24.05 16.38
CA PHE A 145 6.72 24.67 15.79
C PHE A 145 5.43 23.85 15.93
N ARG A 146 5.51 22.61 16.42
CA ARG A 146 4.32 21.77 16.63
C ARG A 146 3.39 22.39 17.67
N HIS A 147 2.09 22.28 17.45
CA HIS A 147 1.07 22.76 18.38
C HIS A 147 0.73 21.73 19.45
N ARG A 148 0.67 20.45 19.06
CA ARG A 148 0.33 19.34 19.95
C ARG A 148 0.98 18.04 19.50
N THR A 149 1.25 17.17 20.47
CA THR A 149 1.58 15.76 20.24
C THR A 149 0.53 14.90 20.93
N VAL A 150 0.03 13.86 20.26
CA VAL A 150 -0.90 12.86 20.79
C VAL A 150 -0.36 11.47 20.46
N GLU A 151 -0.28 10.58 21.43
CA GLU A 151 0.24 9.22 21.27
C GLU A 151 -0.91 8.22 21.24
N PHE A 152 -0.92 7.30 20.28
CA PHE A 152 -1.88 6.20 20.14
C PHE A 152 -1.15 4.89 20.39
N VAL A 153 -1.33 4.32 21.58
CA VAL A 153 -0.62 3.12 22.08
C VAL A 153 -1.55 1.92 22.22
N GLU A 154 -2.82 2.07 21.88
CA GLU A 154 -3.84 1.02 22.01
C GLU A 154 -3.64 -0.13 21.01
N LEU A 155 -4.29 -1.25 21.28
CA LEU A 155 -4.38 -2.36 20.33
C LEU A 155 -5.53 -2.10 19.34
N PRO A 156 -5.37 -2.49 18.07
CA PRO A 156 -6.41 -2.31 17.08
C PRO A 156 -7.62 -3.22 17.32
N GLU A 157 -8.79 -2.74 16.92
CA GLU A 157 -9.99 -3.58 16.91
C GLU A 157 -9.93 -4.60 15.77
N MET A 158 -10.02 -5.89 16.11
CA MET A 158 -9.79 -6.98 15.15
C MET A 158 -10.68 -6.93 13.90
N GLY A 159 -11.97 -6.66 14.04
CA GLY A 159 -12.88 -6.60 12.88
C GLY A 159 -12.48 -5.51 11.88
N ARG A 160 -12.09 -4.32 12.38
CA ARG A 160 -11.60 -3.22 11.54
C ARG A 160 -10.21 -3.50 10.99
N ALA A 161 -9.35 -4.14 11.76
CA ALA A 161 -8.01 -4.53 11.34
C ALA A 161 -8.05 -5.48 10.14
N VAL A 162 -8.92 -6.50 10.16
CA VAL A 162 -9.10 -7.44 9.03
C VAL A 162 -9.53 -6.71 7.77
N GLN A 163 -10.57 -5.87 7.85
CA GLN A 163 -11.07 -5.12 6.69
C GLN A 163 -9.96 -4.25 6.08
N ARG A 164 -9.24 -3.50 6.92
CA ARG A 164 -8.16 -2.61 6.46
C ARG A 164 -6.98 -3.37 5.89
N ALA A 165 -6.65 -4.51 6.46
CA ALA A 165 -5.57 -5.34 5.95
C ALA A 165 -5.84 -5.78 4.52
N SER A 166 -7.06 -6.22 4.23
CA SER A 166 -7.50 -6.52 2.86
C SER A 166 -7.42 -5.28 1.96
N GLU A 167 -7.97 -4.13 2.37
CA GLU A 167 -7.90 -2.89 1.59
C GLU A 167 -6.46 -2.45 1.28
N LEU A 168 -5.57 -2.48 2.28
CA LEU A 168 -4.18 -2.06 2.16
C LEU A 168 -3.30 -3.09 1.46
N ALA A 169 -3.66 -4.38 1.48
CA ALA A 169 -2.95 -5.42 0.75
C ALA A 169 -2.92 -5.09 -0.75
N TRP A 170 -4.03 -4.64 -1.31
CA TRP A 170 -4.15 -4.32 -2.73
C TRP A 170 -3.73 -2.90 -3.11
N ALA A 171 -3.60 -1.99 -2.13
CA ALA A 171 -3.26 -0.59 -2.39
C ALA A 171 -1.94 -0.45 -3.18
N GLY A 172 -2.06 0.02 -4.42
CA GLY A 172 -1.03 0.11 -5.46
C GLY A 172 -0.11 -1.12 -5.56
N PHE A 173 -0.73 -2.29 -5.56
CA PHE A 173 -0.10 -3.50 -6.06
C PHE A 173 0.00 -3.41 -7.58
N GLU A 174 1.16 -2.99 -8.08
CA GLU A 174 1.40 -2.74 -9.50
C GLU A 174 2.78 -3.24 -9.91
N GLU A 175 2.87 -3.80 -11.12
CA GLU A 175 4.09 -4.45 -11.62
C GLU A 175 5.31 -3.54 -11.66
N ARG A 176 5.10 -2.27 -12.02
CA ARG A 176 6.19 -1.36 -12.38
C ARG A 176 6.36 -0.22 -11.38
N LEU A 177 6.82 -0.57 -10.19
CA LEU A 177 7.15 0.38 -9.12
C LEU A 177 8.64 0.72 -9.08
N PRO A 178 9.03 2.00 -8.84
CA PRO A 178 10.40 2.35 -8.47
C PRO A 178 10.91 1.49 -7.29
N PRO A 179 12.21 1.12 -7.25
CA PRO A 179 12.71 0.22 -6.20
C PRO A 179 12.47 0.70 -4.77
N GLU A 180 12.56 2.02 -4.53
CA GLU A 180 12.31 2.61 -3.21
C GLU A 180 10.85 2.48 -2.78
N GLU A 181 9.92 2.83 -3.67
CA GLU A 181 8.49 2.72 -3.43
C GLU A 181 8.06 1.26 -3.19
N ARG A 182 8.63 0.33 -3.98
CA ARG A 182 8.38 -1.10 -3.79
C ARG A 182 8.83 -1.60 -2.42
N ARG A 183 10.03 -1.20 -1.96
CA ARG A 183 10.52 -1.52 -0.61
C ARG A 183 9.60 -0.96 0.47
N ALA A 184 9.09 0.26 0.30
CA ALA A 184 8.14 0.86 1.23
C ALA A 184 6.82 0.07 1.29
N ARG A 185 6.29 -0.35 0.13
CA ARG A 185 5.06 -1.17 0.01
C ARG A 185 5.21 -2.56 0.61
N ILE A 186 6.39 -3.17 0.45
CA ILE A 186 6.75 -4.43 1.10
C ILE A 186 6.75 -4.24 2.62
N ALA A 187 7.50 -3.26 3.13
CA ALA A 187 7.64 -3.04 4.57
C ALA A 187 6.31 -2.75 5.26
N LEU A 188 5.39 -2.03 4.61
CA LEU A 188 4.03 -1.81 5.12
C LEU A 188 3.27 -3.13 5.24
N ARG A 189 3.28 -3.98 4.21
CA ARG A 189 2.55 -5.26 4.22
C ARG A 189 3.13 -6.26 5.21
N GLU A 190 4.45 -6.31 5.36
CA GLU A 190 5.12 -7.12 6.39
C GLU A 190 4.71 -6.67 7.79
N ARG A 191 4.63 -5.36 8.03
CA ARG A 191 4.13 -4.81 9.30
C ARG A 191 2.68 -5.18 9.55
N LEU A 192 1.79 -4.97 8.57
CA LEU A 192 0.37 -5.34 8.68
C LEU A 192 0.22 -6.84 9.00
N LEU A 193 0.99 -7.69 8.32
CA LEU A 193 0.99 -9.13 8.54
C LEU A 193 1.49 -9.52 9.95
N ALA A 194 2.47 -8.78 10.49
CA ALA A 194 3.00 -8.97 11.84
C ALA A 194 2.04 -8.50 12.93
N GLU A 195 1.26 -7.43 12.66
CA GLU A 195 0.25 -6.90 13.59
C GLU A 195 -1.04 -7.74 13.63
N LEU A 196 -1.39 -8.42 12.53
CA LEU A 196 -2.53 -9.33 12.52
C LEU A 196 -2.21 -10.62 13.27
N PRO A 197 -3.09 -11.15 14.13
CA PRO A 197 -2.95 -12.49 14.69
C PRO A 197 -3.16 -13.56 13.59
N ASP A 198 -2.71 -14.79 13.83
CA ASP A 198 -2.98 -15.96 12.97
C ASP A 198 -4.21 -16.71 13.48
N GLU A 199 -5.40 -16.20 13.13
CA GLU A 199 -6.70 -16.67 13.60
C GLU A 199 -7.64 -16.89 12.39
N PRO A 200 -8.72 -17.69 12.54
CA PRO A 200 -9.68 -17.92 11.45
C PRO A 200 -10.21 -16.63 10.82
N GLU A 201 -10.50 -15.62 11.64
CA GLU A 201 -11.05 -14.32 11.24
C GLU A 201 -10.08 -13.49 10.40
N THR A 202 -8.76 -13.66 10.62
CA THR A 202 -7.71 -12.92 9.89
C THR A 202 -7.14 -13.70 8.72
N THR A 203 -7.47 -14.98 8.58
CA THR A 203 -6.88 -15.90 7.60
C THR A 203 -6.98 -15.37 6.17
N ALA A 204 -8.13 -14.82 5.78
CA ALA A 204 -8.34 -14.25 4.44
C ALA A 204 -7.46 -13.01 4.19
N ALA A 205 -7.45 -12.06 5.12
CA ALA A 205 -6.63 -10.85 5.01
C ALA A 205 -5.12 -11.16 5.00
N ARG A 206 -4.67 -12.13 5.83
CA ARG A 206 -3.30 -12.62 5.80
C ARG A 206 -2.96 -13.24 4.44
N ALA A 207 -3.87 -14.01 3.84
CA ALA A 207 -3.66 -14.60 2.53
C ALA A 207 -3.45 -13.52 1.45
N GLU A 208 -4.24 -12.45 1.46
CA GLU A 208 -4.11 -11.32 0.54
C GLU A 208 -2.79 -10.56 0.73
N LEU A 209 -2.38 -10.31 1.98
CA LEU A 209 -1.08 -9.71 2.29
C LEU A 209 0.08 -10.57 1.78
N HIS A 210 0.04 -11.88 2.01
CA HIS A 210 1.03 -12.82 1.49
C HIS A 210 1.04 -12.83 -0.05
N TYR A 211 -0.11 -12.83 -0.71
CA TYR A 211 -0.19 -12.82 -2.17
C TYR A 211 0.48 -11.57 -2.76
N THR A 212 0.12 -10.40 -2.23
CA THR A 212 0.64 -9.12 -2.73
C THR A 212 2.12 -8.92 -2.39
N LEU A 213 2.60 -9.41 -1.23
CA LEU A 213 4.04 -9.51 -0.93
C LEU A 213 4.76 -10.40 -1.94
N GLY A 214 4.17 -11.53 -2.30
CA GLY A 214 4.66 -12.45 -3.32
C GLY A 214 4.97 -11.76 -4.64
N GLY A 215 4.01 -11.02 -5.19
CA GLY A 215 4.21 -10.25 -6.43
C GLY A 215 5.26 -9.15 -6.29
N LEU A 216 5.23 -8.38 -5.20
CA LEU A 216 6.22 -7.32 -4.96
C LEU A 216 7.66 -7.87 -4.88
N TYR A 217 7.86 -9.01 -4.22
CA TYR A 217 9.16 -9.69 -4.20
C TYR A 217 9.57 -10.23 -5.56
N HIS A 218 8.62 -10.79 -6.32
CA HIS A 218 8.88 -11.28 -7.66
C HIS A 218 9.39 -10.16 -8.57
N TRP A 219 8.70 -9.02 -8.60
CA TRP A 219 9.15 -7.85 -9.36
C TRP A 219 10.49 -7.33 -8.84
N GLY A 220 10.74 -7.46 -7.53
CA GLY A 220 12.03 -7.26 -6.84
C GLY A 220 13.18 -8.16 -7.29
N ARG A 221 12.90 -9.18 -8.11
CA ARG A 221 13.83 -10.29 -8.45
C ARG A 221 14.24 -11.12 -7.22
N GLU A 222 13.53 -10.99 -6.10
CA GLU A 222 13.70 -11.78 -4.88
C GLU A 222 12.83 -13.05 -4.96
N HIS A 223 13.09 -13.89 -5.97
CA HIS A 223 12.20 -15.00 -6.36
C HIS A 223 11.99 -16.06 -5.26
N GLU A 224 12.97 -16.29 -4.39
CA GLU A 224 12.81 -17.21 -3.26
C GLU A 224 11.79 -16.70 -2.24
N ARG A 225 11.88 -15.43 -1.83
CA ARG A 225 10.92 -14.80 -0.92
C ARG A 225 9.55 -14.71 -1.57
N ALA A 226 9.49 -14.38 -2.86
CA ALA A 226 8.25 -14.38 -3.62
C ALA A 226 7.55 -15.73 -3.54
N ARG A 227 8.30 -16.83 -3.75
CA ARG A 227 7.77 -18.20 -3.66
C ARG A 227 7.23 -18.50 -2.27
N GLU A 228 7.99 -18.17 -1.21
CA GLU A 228 7.57 -18.39 0.17
C GLU A 228 6.25 -17.68 0.48
N HIS A 229 6.13 -16.41 0.11
CA HIS A 229 4.92 -15.63 0.31
C HIS A 229 3.74 -16.14 -0.52
N LEU A 230 3.93 -16.50 -1.79
CA LEU A 230 2.86 -17.05 -2.63
C LEU A 230 2.40 -18.44 -2.17
N GLN A 231 3.33 -19.26 -1.65
CA GLN A 231 2.99 -20.55 -1.06
C GLN A 231 2.16 -20.36 0.22
N ALA A 232 2.56 -19.44 1.09
CA ALA A 232 1.79 -19.08 2.28
C ALA A 232 0.40 -18.53 1.90
N ALA A 233 0.31 -17.69 0.88
CA ALA A 233 -0.96 -17.18 0.35
C ALA A 233 -1.87 -18.32 -0.12
N LEU A 234 -1.33 -19.26 -0.90
CA LEU A 234 -2.06 -20.43 -1.37
C LEU A 234 -2.57 -21.30 -0.21
N ASP A 235 -1.74 -21.53 0.81
CA ASP A 235 -2.13 -22.38 1.94
C ASP A 235 -3.17 -21.72 2.85
N LEU A 236 -3.08 -20.41 3.08
CA LEU A 236 -4.12 -19.65 3.78
C LEU A 236 -5.40 -19.54 2.96
N ALA A 237 -5.30 -19.36 1.64
CA ALA A 237 -6.46 -19.33 0.74
C ALA A 237 -7.21 -20.67 0.66
N LYS A 238 -6.52 -21.80 0.86
CA LYS A 238 -7.18 -23.11 1.05
C LYS A 238 -7.94 -23.16 2.37
N ARG A 239 -7.35 -22.66 3.46
CA ARG A 239 -7.98 -22.66 4.79
C ARG A 239 -9.22 -21.77 4.84
N SER A 240 -9.21 -20.65 4.13
CA SER A 240 -10.37 -19.75 4.00
C SER A 240 -11.29 -20.10 2.84
N GLU A 241 -11.04 -21.21 2.13
CA GLU A 241 -11.81 -21.66 0.96
C GLU A 241 -11.94 -20.61 -0.16
N ASN A 242 -11.00 -19.67 -0.23
CA ASN A 242 -10.96 -18.62 -1.25
C ASN A 242 -10.34 -19.16 -2.55
N VAL A 243 -11.16 -19.84 -3.36
CA VAL A 243 -10.76 -20.49 -4.62
C VAL A 243 -10.07 -19.51 -5.58
N ARG A 244 -10.59 -18.29 -5.70
CA ARG A 244 -10.02 -17.26 -6.58
C ARG A 244 -8.59 -16.89 -6.15
N LEU A 245 -8.37 -16.65 -4.86
CA LEU A 245 -7.02 -16.35 -4.35
C LEU A 245 -6.07 -17.56 -4.46
N GLN A 246 -6.59 -18.79 -4.40
CA GLN A 246 -5.78 -19.99 -4.70
C GLN A 246 -5.31 -19.99 -6.16
N ALA A 247 -6.20 -19.71 -7.11
CA ALA A 247 -5.86 -19.61 -8.53
C ALA A 247 -4.83 -18.49 -8.80
N TRP A 248 -5.04 -17.31 -8.21
CA TRP A 248 -4.10 -16.20 -8.29
C TRP A 248 -2.72 -16.55 -7.73
N SER A 249 -2.67 -17.18 -6.55
CA SER A 249 -1.42 -17.59 -5.91
C SER A 249 -0.68 -18.65 -6.74
N LEU A 250 -1.41 -19.58 -7.36
CA LEU A 250 -0.84 -20.58 -8.28
C LEU A 250 -0.28 -19.96 -9.55
N ASN A 251 -0.98 -18.98 -10.14
CA ASN A 251 -0.44 -18.21 -11.26
C ASN A 251 0.88 -17.52 -10.89
N GLY A 252 0.89 -16.80 -9.77
CA GLY A 252 2.11 -16.14 -9.29
C GLY A 252 3.25 -17.13 -9.01
N LEU A 253 2.96 -18.31 -8.46
CA LEU A 253 3.96 -19.37 -8.29
C LEU A 253 4.49 -19.85 -9.64
N GLY A 254 3.63 -20.01 -10.65
CA GLY A 254 4.04 -20.35 -12.02
C GLY A 254 5.00 -19.32 -12.61
N GLU A 255 4.72 -18.02 -12.44
CA GLU A 255 5.61 -16.95 -12.88
C GLU A 255 6.97 -16.97 -12.16
N VAL A 256 6.96 -17.22 -10.85
CA VAL A 256 8.19 -17.38 -10.07
C VAL A 256 8.98 -18.61 -10.53
N TYR A 257 8.32 -19.75 -10.77
CA TYR A 257 8.97 -20.95 -11.28
C TYR A 257 9.57 -20.74 -12.66
N ARG A 258 8.86 -20.07 -13.57
CA ARG A 258 9.36 -19.66 -14.89
C ARG A 258 10.62 -18.81 -14.75
N ALA A 259 10.59 -17.76 -13.93
CA ALA A 259 11.75 -16.89 -13.71
C ALA A 259 12.95 -17.62 -13.08
N GLN A 260 12.71 -18.71 -12.35
CA GLN A 260 13.74 -19.57 -11.77
C GLN A 260 14.19 -20.72 -12.69
N GLY A 261 13.56 -20.91 -13.85
CA GLY A 261 13.81 -22.05 -14.74
C GLY A 261 13.42 -23.40 -14.13
N ARG A 262 12.46 -23.40 -13.20
CA ARG A 262 11.98 -24.58 -12.48
C ARG A 262 10.84 -25.26 -13.24
N PRO A 263 10.80 -26.61 -13.28
CA PRO A 263 9.86 -27.40 -14.10
C PRO A 263 8.41 -27.41 -13.57
N GLU A 264 8.13 -26.80 -12.42
CA GLU A 264 6.79 -26.75 -11.84
C GLU A 264 5.89 -25.66 -12.43
N GLU A 265 6.39 -24.83 -13.36
CA GLU A 265 5.68 -23.67 -13.88
C GLU A 265 4.38 -24.05 -14.62
N VAL A 266 4.44 -25.08 -15.47
CA VAL A 266 3.27 -25.56 -16.23
C VAL A 266 2.21 -26.15 -15.31
N ALA A 267 2.63 -26.95 -14.33
CA ALA A 267 1.71 -27.56 -13.37
C ALA A 267 1.00 -26.49 -12.52
N ALA A 268 1.68 -25.38 -12.21
CA ALA A 268 1.08 -24.26 -11.50
C ALA A 268 0.00 -23.56 -12.34
N TYR A 269 0.28 -23.26 -13.62
CA TYR A 269 -0.71 -22.66 -14.53
C TYR A 269 -1.92 -23.57 -14.76
N GLN A 270 -1.71 -24.86 -15.02
CA GLN A 270 -2.79 -25.84 -15.19
C GLN A 270 -3.72 -25.88 -13.97
N ARG A 271 -3.15 -25.85 -12.76
CA ARG A 271 -3.94 -25.84 -11.53
C ARG A 271 -4.68 -24.52 -11.32
N ALA A 272 -4.09 -23.39 -11.70
CA ALA A 272 -4.78 -22.10 -11.65
C ALA A 272 -6.00 -22.09 -12.57
N ILE A 273 -5.84 -22.54 -13.83
CA ILE A 273 -6.93 -22.66 -14.82
C ILE A 273 -8.02 -23.63 -14.35
N ALA A 274 -7.63 -24.74 -13.72
CA ALA A 274 -8.61 -25.71 -13.22
C ALA A 274 -9.45 -25.17 -12.05
N LEU A 275 -8.91 -24.25 -11.24
CA LEU A 275 -9.62 -23.62 -10.13
C LEU A 275 -10.48 -22.45 -10.59
N ASP A 276 -9.98 -21.67 -11.55
CA ASP A 276 -10.67 -20.51 -12.10
C ASP A 276 -10.51 -20.51 -13.64
N PRO A 277 -11.44 -21.16 -14.37
CA PRO A 277 -11.39 -21.25 -15.83
C PRO A 277 -11.52 -19.91 -16.55
N ASP A 278 -12.08 -18.90 -15.88
CA ASP A 278 -12.28 -17.56 -16.44
C ASP A 278 -11.07 -16.64 -16.20
N PHE A 279 -10.03 -17.12 -15.49
CA PHE A 279 -8.83 -16.36 -15.21
C PHE A 279 -7.87 -16.37 -16.41
N ALA A 280 -7.72 -15.22 -17.07
CA ALA A 280 -6.92 -15.08 -18.28
C ALA A 280 -5.39 -15.13 -18.05
N ALA A 281 -4.91 -14.64 -16.90
CA ALA A 281 -3.47 -14.48 -16.66
C ALA A 281 -2.63 -15.77 -16.74
N PRO A 282 -3.07 -16.94 -16.22
CA PRO A 282 -2.37 -18.21 -16.41
C PRO A 282 -2.18 -18.60 -17.88
N HIS A 283 -3.18 -18.33 -18.72
CA HIS A 283 -3.08 -18.56 -20.16
C HIS A 283 -2.04 -17.62 -20.79
N PHE A 284 -2.06 -16.34 -20.43
CA PHE A 284 -1.06 -15.38 -20.90
C PHE A 284 0.37 -15.79 -20.46
N ASN A 285 0.57 -16.10 -19.19
CA ASN A 285 1.87 -16.45 -18.63
C ASN A 285 2.42 -17.77 -19.18
N TRP A 286 1.55 -18.73 -19.47
CA TRP A 286 1.94 -19.95 -20.18
C TRP A 286 2.31 -19.64 -21.63
N ALA A 287 1.60 -18.74 -22.32
CA ALA A 287 1.99 -18.32 -23.66
C ALA A 287 3.40 -17.70 -23.69
N LEU A 288 3.74 -16.84 -22.72
CA LEU A 288 5.10 -16.28 -22.59
C LEU A 288 6.15 -17.39 -22.46
N LEU A 289 5.92 -18.34 -21.56
CA LEU A 289 6.81 -19.49 -21.35
C LEU A 289 7.03 -20.29 -22.65
N GLU A 290 5.97 -20.54 -23.41
CA GLU A 290 6.09 -21.33 -24.65
C GLU A 290 6.84 -20.56 -25.74
N VAL A 291 6.77 -19.22 -25.78
CA VAL A 291 7.64 -18.43 -26.67
C VAL A 291 9.10 -18.53 -26.25
N GLU A 292 9.39 -18.46 -24.96
CA GLU A 292 10.76 -18.65 -24.42
C GLU A 292 11.33 -20.03 -24.77
N ARG A 293 10.47 -21.06 -24.78
CA ARG A 293 10.81 -22.43 -25.21
C ARG A 293 10.86 -22.62 -26.73
N GLY A 294 10.45 -21.63 -27.51
CA GLY A 294 10.39 -21.67 -28.98
C GLY A 294 9.15 -22.37 -29.55
N ASN A 295 8.19 -22.77 -28.72
CA ASN A 295 6.96 -23.47 -29.09
C ASN A 295 5.87 -22.46 -29.52
N LYS A 296 6.08 -21.83 -30.67
CA LYS A 296 5.22 -20.73 -31.16
C LYS A 296 3.74 -21.10 -31.28
N ASP A 297 3.42 -22.30 -31.76
CA ASP A 297 2.02 -22.72 -31.94
C ASP A 297 1.27 -22.82 -30.60
N THR A 298 1.85 -23.49 -29.61
CA THR A 298 1.28 -23.57 -28.25
C THR A 298 1.15 -22.20 -27.61
N ALA A 299 2.14 -21.31 -27.82
CA ALA A 299 2.05 -19.94 -27.34
C ALA A 299 0.83 -19.21 -27.91
N TYR A 300 0.56 -19.34 -29.21
CA TYR A 300 -0.62 -18.74 -29.83
C TYR A 300 -1.94 -19.30 -29.30
N GLU A 301 -2.02 -20.60 -29.03
CA GLU A 301 -3.22 -21.22 -28.48
C GLU A 301 -3.57 -20.62 -27.11
N HIS A 302 -2.61 -20.58 -26.19
CA HIS A 302 -2.83 -20.01 -24.87
C HIS A 302 -3.02 -18.50 -24.91
N TRP A 303 -2.29 -17.79 -25.76
CA TRP A 303 -2.49 -16.37 -25.97
C TRP A 303 -3.90 -16.06 -26.48
N LYS A 304 -4.42 -16.84 -27.43
CA LYS A 304 -5.79 -16.74 -27.92
C LYS A 304 -6.81 -16.96 -26.79
N GLN A 305 -6.61 -17.96 -25.93
CA GLN A 305 -7.48 -18.16 -24.76
C GLN A 305 -7.49 -16.93 -23.84
N ALA A 306 -6.31 -16.34 -23.56
CA ALA A 306 -6.24 -15.13 -22.75
C ALA A 306 -7.02 -13.95 -23.37
N VAL A 307 -6.92 -13.77 -24.70
CA VAL A 307 -7.66 -12.72 -25.44
C VAL A 307 -9.16 -13.02 -25.51
N GLU A 308 -9.59 -14.28 -25.54
CA GLU A 308 -11.02 -14.65 -25.50
C GLU A 308 -11.65 -14.35 -24.14
N LEU A 309 -10.89 -14.55 -23.05
CA LEU A 309 -11.35 -14.29 -21.68
C LEU A 309 -11.32 -12.80 -21.32
N GLU A 310 -10.20 -12.12 -21.56
CA GLU A 310 -10.01 -10.69 -21.23
C GLU A 310 -9.38 -9.93 -22.41
N PRO A 311 -10.17 -9.57 -23.45
CA PRO A 311 -9.63 -9.06 -24.71
C PRO A 311 -8.77 -7.80 -24.57
N GLU A 312 -9.27 -6.79 -23.86
CA GLU A 312 -8.56 -5.51 -23.69
C GLU A 312 -7.29 -5.68 -22.85
N GLU A 313 -7.38 -6.44 -21.76
CA GLU A 313 -6.30 -6.58 -20.80
C GLU A 313 -5.19 -7.48 -21.34
N ALA A 314 -5.55 -8.63 -21.90
CA ALA A 314 -4.62 -9.52 -22.57
C ALA A 314 -3.84 -8.73 -23.62
N ARG A 315 -4.52 -8.10 -24.59
CA ARG A 315 -3.88 -7.31 -25.66
C ARG A 315 -2.90 -6.27 -25.13
N ARG A 316 -3.25 -5.59 -24.03
CA ARG A 316 -2.35 -4.66 -23.35
C ARG A 316 -1.10 -5.36 -22.82
N TRP A 317 -1.23 -6.51 -22.16
CA TRP A 317 -0.08 -7.29 -21.68
C TRP A 317 0.87 -7.68 -22.82
N ALA A 318 0.36 -8.21 -23.94
CA ALA A 318 1.21 -8.61 -25.07
C ALA A 318 1.97 -7.47 -25.73
N LYS A 319 1.37 -6.28 -25.84
CA LYS A 319 2.06 -5.11 -26.40
C LYS A 319 3.29 -4.74 -25.57
N GLY A 320 3.24 -4.95 -24.25
CA GLY A 320 4.33 -4.68 -23.32
C GLY A 320 5.33 -5.83 -23.11
N ALA A 321 4.99 -7.06 -23.48
CA ALA A 321 5.83 -8.24 -23.23
C ALA A 321 6.95 -8.38 -24.27
N ALA A 322 8.20 -8.25 -23.83
CA ALA A 322 9.37 -8.41 -24.71
C ALA A 322 9.55 -9.86 -25.15
N GLU A 323 9.08 -10.82 -24.36
CA GLU A 323 9.11 -12.25 -24.67
C GLU A 323 8.40 -12.56 -25.98
N PHE A 324 7.42 -11.75 -26.40
CA PHE A 324 6.71 -11.92 -27.65
C PHE A 324 7.42 -11.32 -28.88
N ASP A 325 8.54 -10.61 -28.73
CA ASP A 325 9.30 -10.04 -29.86
C ASP A 325 9.60 -11.06 -30.99
N PRO A 326 9.94 -12.33 -30.71
CA PRO A 326 10.18 -13.35 -31.76
C PRO A 326 8.95 -13.74 -32.58
N ILE A 327 7.75 -13.37 -32.13
CA ILE A 327 6.46 -13.68 -32.78
C ILE A 327 5.64 -12.44 -33.14
N ARG A 328 6.04 -11.26 -32.64
CA ARG A 328 5.31 -9.98 -32.72
C ARG A 328 4.93 -9.58 -34.16
N ASP A 329 5.85 -9.80 -35.10
CA ASP A 329 5.62 -9.45 -36.51
C ASP A 329 4.75 -10.47 -37.28
N GLY A 330 4.38 -11.59 -36.65
CA GLY A 330 3.60 -12.65 -37.27
C GLY A 330 2.13 -12.26 -37.50
N PRO A 331 1.47 -12.78 -38.56
CA PRO A 331 0.08 -12.44 -38.88
C PRO A 331 -0.89 -12.85 -37.75
N ARG A 332 -0.68 -14.01 -37.13
CA ARG A 332 -1.46 -14.47 -35.97
C ARG A 332 -1.34 -13.55 -34.76
N PHE A 333 -0.16 -12.98 -34.55
CA PHE A 333 0.06 -12.06 -33.43
C PHE A 333 -0.69 -10.75 -33.63
N ARG A 334 -0.53 -10.14 -34.81
CA ARG A 334 -1.21 -8.88 -35.20
C ARG A 334 -2.74 -8.98 -35.11
N GLU A 335 -3.29 -10.09 -35.61
CA GLU A 335 -4.72 -10.40 -35.50
C GLU A 335 -5.19 -10.38 -34.03
N LEU A 336 -4.45 -11.05 -33.14
CA LEU A 336 -4.83 -11.14 -31.73
C LEU A 336 -4.63 -9.83 -30.95
N VAL A 337 -3.62 -9.01 -31.32
CA VAL A 337 -3.43 -7.66 -30.72
C VAL A 337 -4.35 -6.58 -31.31
N GLY A 338 -5.14 -6.91 -32.33
CA GLY A 338 -6.08 -5.99 -32.99
C GLY A 338 -5.40 -4.96 -33.90
N GLU A 339 -4.26 -5.32 -34.49
CA GLU A 339 -3.55 -4.51 -35.48
C GLU A 339 -3.83 -5.10 -36.87
N GLU A 340 -4.50 -4.34 -37.75
CA GLU A 340 -4.76 -4.72 -39.16
C GLU A 340 -3.52 -4.59 -40.04
#